data_AF-A0A3A4ZQ52-F1
#
_entry.id   AF-A0A3A4ZQ52-F1
#
_cell.length_a   1.000
_cell.length_b   1.000
_cell.length_c   1.000
_cell.angle_alpha   90.00
_cell.angle_beta   90.00
_cell.angle_gamma   90.00
#
_symmetry.space_group_name_H-M   'P 1'
#
loop_
_entity.id
_entity.type
_entity.pdbx_description
1 polymer ?
#
loop_
_entity_poly.entity_id
_entity_poly.type
_entity_poly.pdbx_seq_one_letter_code
_entity_poly.pdbx_strand_id
1 'polypeptide(L)'
;MKTKRKSLSIIFILLFGILMCYTGKAAALEAGTWQELPPIALEDCIMVDRVLAPNPLSPAENDFWMVLKYEEKEQIAGEKELNTGSVLNLYLVTGLAILAEENVGLPYYQFLIVTFRDGGDSSAAVQQWLLSDANNDGRLDNAKFERITPGGGGEDGQTEKMDIPVDQIEIFQEYFEKANRELNNKAESGNSNTCLAS
;
A
#
# COMPACT_ATOMS: atom_id res chain seq x y z
N MET A 1 50.60 20.51 -65.70
CA MET A 1 50.12 20.50 -64.30
C MET A 1 49.18 19.32 -64.11
N LYS A 2 49.52 18.38 -63.23
CA LYS A 2 48.74 17.15 -62.97
C LYS A 2 47.66 17.45 -61.92
N THR A 3 46.40 17.36 -62.31
CA THR A 3 45.24 17.31 -61.41
C THR A 3 45.15 15.93 -60.77
N LYS A 4 45.24 15.85 -59.44
CA LYS A 4 44.85 14.67 -58.65
C LYS A 4 43.79 15.09 -57.63
N ARG A 5 42.54 14.73 -57.89
CA ARG A 5 41.48 14.62 -56.88
C ARG A 5 41.82 13.44 -55.96
N LYS A 6 41.89 13.67 -54.65
CA LYS A 6 41.76 12.66 -53.59
C LYS A 6 40.40 12.91 -52.95
N SER A 7 39.36 12.18 -53.37
CA SER A 7 38.83 10.96 -52.75
C SER A 7 38.48 11.17 -51.28
N LEU A 8 37.17 11.35 -51.05
CA LEU A 8 36.46 11.21 -49.78
C LEU A 8 36.96 9.97 -49.02
N SER A 9 37.27 10.13 -47.74
CA SER A 9 37.37 9.03 -46.81
C SER A 9 37.27 9.54 -45.38
N ILE A 10 36.27 8.98 -44.68
CA ILE A 10 36.25 8.75 -43.22
C ILE A 10 35.94 10.00 -42.38
N ILE A 11 34.75 10.56 -42.57
CA ILE A 11 34.04 11.32 -41.54
C ILE A 11 32.59 10.89 -41.64
N PHE A 12 32.23 9.77 -41.01
CA PHE A 12 30.88 9.33 -40.64
C PHE A 12 31.08 7.89 -40.14
N ILE A 13 30.43 7.50 -39.03
CA ILE A 13 30.57 6.20 -38.35
C ILE A 13 31.75 6.14 -37.37
N LEU A 14 31.70 6.95 -36.30
CA LEU A 14 32.32 6.66 -34.99
C LEU A 14 31.73 7.57 -33.90
N LEU A 15 30.42 7.77 -33.93
CA LEU A 15 29.69 8.59 -32.94
C LEU A 15 28.34 7.96 -32.55
N PHE A 16 28.19 6.65 -32.75
CA PHE A 16 26.93 5.92 -32.53
C PHE A 16 27.10 4.60 -31.76
N GLY A 17 28.12 4.51 -30.92
CA GLY A 17 28.32 3.36 -30.05
C GLY A 17 28.88 3.81 -28.72
N ILE A 18 28.22 3.40 -27.64
CA ILE A 18 28.52 3.72 -26.24
C ILE A 18 27.86 5.03 -25.75
N LEU A 19 26.56 5.16 -25.98
CA LEU A 19 25.68 5.58 -24.88
C LEU A 19 25.04 4.30 -24.34
N MET A 20 25.85 3.50 -23.65
CA MET A 20 25.35 2.34 -22.92
C MET A 20 24.40 2.85 -21.84
N CYS A 21 23.16 2.40 -21.99
CA CYS A 21 22.05 2.52 -21.08
C CYS A 21 22.47 2.27 -19.62
N TYR A 22 22.78 3.33 -18.88
CA TYR A 22 22.52 3.36 -17.44
C TYR A 22 21.04 3.73 -17.23
N THR A 23 20.16 2.91 -17.80
CA THR A 23 18.81 2.78 -17.26
C THR A 23 19.00 1.90 -16.04
N GLY A 24 19.00 2.51 -14.84
CA GLY A 24 18.73 1.77 -13.62
C GLY A 24 17.51 0.91 -13.91
N LYS A 25 17.67 -0.41 -13.80
CA LYS A 25 16.57 -1.35 -13.96
C LYS A 25 15.64 -1.10 -12.77
N ALA A 26 14.69 -0.18 -12.93
CA ALA A 26 13.41 -0.38 -12.27
C ALA A 26 12.92 -1.72 -12.82
N ALA A 27 12.88 -2.74 -11.97
CA ALA A 27 12.18 -3.96 -12.31
C ALA A 27 10.78 -3.51 -12.75
N ALA A 28 10.44 -3.77 -14.01
CA ALA A 28 9.11 -3.47 -14.49
C ALA A 28 8.19 -4.47 -13.81
N LEU A 29 7.37 -3.99 -12.87
CA LEU A 29 6.39 -4.78 -12.15
C LEU A 29 5.50 -5.52 -13.17
N GLU A 30 5.45 -6.84 -13.11
CA GLU A 30 4.63 -7.62 -14.03
C GLU A 30 3.14 -7.29 -13.82
N ALA A 31 2.43 -7.09 -14.94
CA ALA A 31 0.97 -6.91 -14.95
C ALA A 31 0.31 -8.11 -14.26
N GLY A 32 -0.65 -7.86 -13.37
CA GLY A 32 -1.29 -8.87 -12.52
C GLY A 32 -0.88 -8.77 -11.05
N THR A 33 0.39 -8.47 -10.77
CA THR A 33 0.90 -8.65 -9.41
C THR A 33 0.43 -7.60 -8.38
N TRP A 34 -0.05 -6.45 -8.84
CA TRP A 34 -0.64 -5.40 -8.00
C TRP A 34 -2.18 -5.37 -8.08
N GLN A 35 -2.77 -6.11 -9.02
CA GLN A 35 -4.22 -6.15 -9.26
C GLN A 35 -4.92 -7.14 -8.32
N GLU A 36 -4.18 -8.09 -7.76
CA GLU A 36 -4.70 -9.12 -6.86
C GLU A 36 -4.49 -8.72 -5.39
N LEU A 37 -5.55 -8.22 -4.76
CA LEU A 37 -5.56 -7.96 -3.32
C LEU A 37 -5.74 -9.26 -2.52
N PRO A 38 -5.09 -9.40 -1.35
CA PRO A 38 -5.26 -10.57 -0.48
C PRO A 38 -6.68 -10.62 0.09
N PRO A 39 -7.31 -11.80 0.24
CA PRO A 39 -8.68 -11.91 0.71
C PRO A 39 -8.87 -11.33 2.11
N ILE A 40 -9.97 -10.60 2.32
CA ILE A 40 -10.38 -10.10 3.64
C ILE A 40 -10.98 -11.26 4.43
N ALA A 41 -10.17 -11.85 5.33
CA ALA A 41 -10.57 -12.91 6.25
C ALA A 41 -10.28 -12.47 7.69
N LEU A 42 -11.05 -11.51 8.20
CA LEU A 42 -10.80 -10.95 9.52
C LEU A 42 -11.12 -11.99 10.60
N GLU A 43 -10.10 -12.47 11.30
CA GLU A 43 -10.28 -13.34 12.47
C GLU A 43 -10.95 -12.60 13.65
N ASP A 44 -11.50 -13.36 14.60
CA ASP A 44 -12.19 -12.79 15.77
C ASP A 44 -11.24 -12.10 16.77
N CYS A 45 -9.93 -12.32 16.63
CA CYS A 45 -8.87 -11.75 17.47
C CYS A 45 -8.46 -10.35 17.00
N ILE A 46 -9.16 -9.32 17.48
CA ILE A 46 -8.91 -7.93 17.06
C ILE A 46 -8.25 -7.07 18.13
N MET A 47 -7.30 -6.23 17.71
CA MET A 47 -7.06 -4.93 18.35
C MET A 47 -7.74 -3.85 17.51
N VAL A 48 -9.04 -3.61 17.71
CA VAL A 48 -9.65 -2.38 17.19
C VAL A 48 -9.28 -1.25 18.15
N ASP A 49 -8.13 -0.63 17.90
CA ASP A 49 -7.81 0.65 18.53
C ASP A 49 -8.46 1.74 17.70
N ARG A 50 -9.54 2.32 18.22
CA ARG A 50 -10.07 3.59 17.70
C ARG A 50 -9.19 4.71 18.22
N VAL A 51 -8.17 5.06 17.46
CA VAL A 51 -7.32 6.21 17.79
C VAL A 51 -7.94 7.43 17.13
N LEU A 52 -8.45 8.35 17.96
CA LEU A 52 -8.81 9.70 17.53
C LEU A 52 -7.68 10.64 17.95
N ALA A 53 -6.99 11.22 16.99
CA ALA A 53 -5.89 12.15 17.24
C ALA A 53 -5.99 13.36 16.30
N PRO A 54 -5.48 14.54 16.70
CA PRO A 54 -5.40 15.69 15.79
C PRO A 54 -4.68 15.31 14.51
N ASN A 55 -5.17 15.78 13.36
CA ASN A 55 -4.53 15.56 12.08
C ASN A 55 -3.17 16.32 12.06
N PRO A 56 -2.02 15.62 12.06
CA PRO A 56 -0.71 16.27 12.14
C PRO A 56 -0.35 17.06 10.87
N LEU A 57 -1.10 16.86 9.78
CA LEU A 57 -0.91 17.54 8.50
C LEU A 57 -1.83 18.77 8.36
N SER A 58 -2.70 19.01 9.33
CA SER A 58 -3.67 20.10 9.29
C SER A 58 -3.36 21.14 10.36
N PRO A 59 -3.41 22.43 10.02
CA PRO A 59 -3.31 23.50 11.01
C PRO A 59 -4.62 23.72 11.78
N ALA A 60 -5.72 23.07 11.37
CA ALA A 60 -7.02 23.25 11.99
C ALA A 60 -7.13 22.46 13.29
N GLU A 61 -7.48 23.13 14.38
CA GLU A 61 -7.62 22.52 15.72
C GLU A 61 -8.78 21.51 15.79
N ASN A 62 -9.72 21.59 14.86
CA ASN A 62 -10.90 20.75 14.81
C ASN A 62 -10.80 19.62 13.77
N ASP A 63 -9.60 19.36 13.24
CA ASP A 63 -9.35 18.30 12.26
C ASP A 63 -8.62 17.13 12.91
N PHE A 64 -9.19 15.93 12.75
CA PHE A 64 -8.77 14.72 13.42
C PHE A 64 -8.70 13.55 12.46
N TRP A 65 -7.84 12.59 12.77
CA TRP A 65 -7.85 11.27 12.16
C TRP A 65 -8.43 10.26 13.13
N MET A 66 -9.36 9.46 12.63
CA MET A 66 -9.80 8.23 13.26
C MET A 66 -9.18 7.06 12.51
N VAL A 67 -8.43 6.21 13.23
CA VAL A 67 -7.85 4.99 12.66
C VAL A 67 -8.58 3.79 13.24
N LEU A 68 -9.00 2.87 12.37
CA LEU A 68 -9.41 1.51 12.73
C LEU A 68 -8.37 0.54 12.15
N LYS A 69 -7.89 -0.38 12.96
CA LYS A 69 -6.81 -1.30 12.59
C LYS A 69 -7.22 -2.77 12.72
N TYR A 70 -6.71 -3.59 11.82
CA TYR A 70 -6.70 -5.05 11.87
C TYR A 70 -5.26 -5.50 11.66
N GLU A 71 -4.73 -6.29 12.59
CA GLU A 71 -3.39 -6.84 12.52
C GLU A 71 -3.45 -8.32 12.91
N GLU A 72 -2.99 -9.19 12.02
CA GLU A 72 -2.79 -10.60 12.35
C GLU A 72 -1.60 -10.74 13.30
N LYS A 73 -1.80 -11.42 14.44
CA LYS A 73 -0.72 -11.64 15.41
C LYS A 73 0.26 -12.68 14.88
N GLU A 74 1.56 -12.39 14.98
CA GLU A 74 2.60 -13.41 14.84
C GLU A 74 2.42 -14.48 15.94
N GLN A 75 2.41 -15.76 15.55
CA GLN A 75 2.24 -16.88 16.48
C GLN A 75 3.34 -16.87 17.56
N ILE A 76 2.93 -16.97 18.82
CA ILE A 76 3.84 -17.35 19.91
C ILE A 76 3.98 -18.88 19.84
N ALA A 77 5.21 -19.39 19.78
CA ALA A 77 5.50 -20.81 19.63
C ALA A 77 4.72 -21.67 20.65
N GLY A 78 3.75 -22.47 20.18
CA GLY A 78 2.99 -23.42 21.01
C GLY A 78 1.50 -23.58 20.71
N GLU A 79 0.87 -22.68 19.94
CA GLU A 79 -0.55 -22.78 19.57
C GLU A 79 -0.77 -23.47 18.22
N LYS A 80 -1.86 -24.24 18.12
CA LYS A 80 -2.13 -25.22 17.05
C LYS A 80 -2.66 -24.53 15.78
N GLU A 81 -1.97 -24.78 14.66
CA GLU A 81 -2.39 -24.68 13.25
C GLU A 81 -3.58 -23.76 12.90
N LEU A 82 -3.30 -22.47 12.70
CA LEU A 82 -4.00 -21.61 11.75
C LEU A 82 -2.95 -20.90 10.87
N ASN A 83 -3.08 -21.08 9.55
CA ASN A 83 -2.26 -20.66 8.40
C ASN A 83 -0.81 -20.19 8.65
N THR A 84 0.12 -21.09 8.31
CA THR A 84 1.57 -20.87 8.31
C THR A 84 2.02 -20.11 7.06
N GLY A 85 2.24 -18.80 7.16
CA GLY A 85 3.13 -18.09 6.24
C GLY A 85 2.77 -16.64 5.95
N SER A 86 1.52 -16.31 5.62
CA SER A 86 1.17 -14.94 5.22
C SER A 86 0.54 -14.14 6.36
N VAL A 87 0.77 -12.83 6.37
CA VAL A 87 0.21 -11.89 7.36
C VAL A 87 -0.50 -10.76 6.63
N LEU A 88 -1.77 -10.54 6.93
CA LEU A 88 -2.59 -9.43 6.44
C LEU A 88 -2.83 -8.40 7.54
N ASN A 89 -2.49 -7.14 7.26
CA ASN A 89 -2.84 -6.00 8.11
C ASN A 89 -3.64 -4.98 7.30
N LEU A 90 -4.71 -4.44 7.89
CA LEU A 90 -5.56 -3.42 7.29
C LEU A 90 -5.67 -2.22 8.23
N TYR A 91 -5.50 -1.02 7.69
CA TYR A 91 -5.72 0.23 8.43
C TYR A 91 -6.69 1.11 7.66
N LEU A 92 -7.87 1.32 8.22
CA LEU A 92 -8.84 2.26 7.70
C LEU A 92 -8.68 3.59 8.44
N VAL A 93 -8.33 4.63 7.70
CA VAL A 93 -8.13 5.97 8.24
C VAL A 93 -9.22 6.88 7.70
N THR A 94 -9.92 7.54 8.61
CA THR A 94 -10.99 8.49 8.29
C THR A 94 -10.59 9.87 8.83
N GLY A 95 -10.49 10.84 7.93
CA GLY A 95 -10.36 12.26 8.28
C GLY A 95 -11.70 12.81 8.73
N LEU A 96 -11.72 13.44 9.90
CA LEU A 96 -12.92 13.96 10.56
C LEU A 96 -12.74 15.45 10.88
N ALA A 97 -13.67 16.27 10.39
CA ALA A 97 -13.81 17.64 10.86
C ALA A 97 -14.85 17.66 12.00
N ILE A 98 -14.42 18.00 13.22
CA ILE A 98 -15.31 18.11 14.37
C ILE A 98 -15.94 19.50 14.40
N LEU A 99 -17.27 19.56 14.41
CA LEU A 99 -17.99 20.81 14.59
C LEU A 99 -18.20 21.05 16.10
N ALA A 100 -17.51 22.08 16.62
CA ALA A 100 -17.42 22.37 18.06
C ALA A 100 -18.77 22.57 18.76
N GLU A 101 -19.79 23.01 18.04
CA GLU A 101 -21.12 23.29 18.60
C GLU A 101 -21.96 22.01 18.79
N GLU A 102 -21.68 20.94 18.03
CA GLU A 102 -22.54 19.75 17.98
C GLU A 102 -21.85 18.48 18.47
N ASN A 103 -20.52 18.49 18.71
CA ASN A 103 -19.71 17.29 18.94
C ASN A 103 -19.90 16.21 17.85
N VAL A 104 -20.23 16.65 16.63
CA VAL A 104 -20.39 15.79 15.46
C VAL A 104 -19.10 15.82 14.65
N GLY A 105 -18.54 14.64 14.37
CA GLY A 105 -17.44 14.47 13.43
C GLY A 105 -17.98 14.23 12.02
N LEU A 106 -17.64 15.10 11.08
CA LEU A 106 -17.99 14.95 9.66
C LEU A 106 -16.81 14.30 8.91
N PRO A 107 -16.98 13.08 8.36
CA PRO A 107 -15.96 12.48 7.52
C PRO A 107 -15.85 13.22 6.20
N TYR A 108 -14.62 13.53 5.79
CA TYR A 108 -14.35 14.25 4.54
C TYR A 108 -13.27 13.58 3.68
N TYR A 109 -12.57 12.58 4.22
CA TYR A 109 -11.51 11.85 3.55
C TYR A 109 -11.42 10.45 4.13
N GLN A 110 -11.24 9.43 3.29
CA GLN A 110 -11.02 8.07 3.75
C GLN A 110 -9.92 7.40 2.94
N PHE A 111 -9.08 6.63 3.62
CA PHE A 111 -8.14 5.75 2.92
C PHE A 111 -7.93 4.44 3.67
N LEU A 112 -7.65 3.40 2.90
CA LEU A 112 -7.35 2.07 3.36
C LEU A 112 -5.90 1.75 3.01
N ILE A 113 -5.12 1.39 4.02
CA ILE A 113 -3.80 0.78 3.85
C ILE A 113 -3.98 -0.73 3.98
N VAL A 114 -3.64 -1.46 2.92
CA VAL A 114 -3.57 -2.92 2.93
C VAL A 114 -2.10 -3.30 2.93
N THR A 115 -1.65 -4.05 3.94
CA THR A 115 -0.28 -4.60 3.99
C THR A 115 -0.36 -6.11 4.02
N PHE A 116 0.35 -6.75 3.10
CA PHE A 116 0.41 -8.19 2.97
C PHE A 116 1.85 -8.65 2.96
N ARG A 117 2.21 -9.54 3.88
CA ARG A 117 3.49 -10.25 3.87
C ARG A 117 3.25 -11.66 3.38
N ASP A 118 3.95 -12.06 2.32
CA ASP A 118 3.88 -13.41 1.78
C ASP A 118 5.09 -14.23 2.24
N GLY A 119 4.92 -14.98 3.33
CA GLY A 119 5.98 -15.80 3.94
C GLY A 119 6.26 -15.41 5.41
N GLY A 120 6.52 -16.44 6.23
CA GLY A 120 6.68 -16.30 7.68
C GLY A 120 8.12 -16.00 8.12
N ASP A 121 9.02 -15.76 7.18
CA ASP A 121 10.43 -15.50 7.45
C ASP A 121 10.82 -14.05 7.14
N SER A 122 11.99 -13.64 7.63
CA SER A 122 12.52 -12.28 7.43
C SER A 122 12.89 -11.95 5.98
N SER A 123 12.78 -12.92 5.06
CA SER A 123 13.03 -12.77 3.63
C SER A 123 11.74 -12.60 2.81
N ALA A 124 10.57 -12.69 3.43
CA ALA A 124 9.29 -12.52 2.78
C ALA A 124 9.13 -11.12 2.17
N ALA A 125 8.60 -11.07 0.94
CA ALA A 125 8.23 -9.81 0.32
C ALA A 125 7.00 -9.22 1.03
N VAL A 126 7.01 -7.90 1.20
CA VAL A 126 5.89 -7.12 1.73
C VAL A 126 5.27 -6.33 0.61
N GLN A 127 3.97 -6.47 0.42
CA GLN A 127 3.17 -5.76 -0.56
C GLN A 127 2.23 -4.81 0.17
N GLN A 128 2.10 -3.58 -0.33
CA GLN A 128 1.27 -2.55 0.28
C GLN A 128 0.44 -1.84 -0.78
N TRP A 129 -0.84 -1.67 -0.47
CA TRP A 129 -1.75 -0.84 -1.25
C TRP A 129 -2.26 0.30 -0.38
N LEU A 130 -2.31 1.49 -0.97
CA LEU A 130 -3.01 2.64 -0.42
C LEU A 130 -4.18 2.95 -1.36
N LEU A 131 -5.40 2.78 -0.87
CA LEU A 131 -6.63 3.09 -1.62
C LEU A 131 -7.30 4.28 -0.95
N SER A 132 -7.62 5.33 -1.69
CA SER A 132 -8.16 6.57 -1.13
C SER A 132 -9.42 7.05 -1.85
N ASP A 133 -10.43 7.35 -1.05
CA ASP A 133 -11.57 8.19 -1.37
C ASP A 133 -11.29 9.58 -0.77
N ALA A 134 -10.85 10.51 -1.62
CA ALA A 134 -10.28 11.77 -1.19
C ALA A 134 -11.32 12.86 -0.93
N ASN A 135 -12.56 12.62 -1.35
CA ASN A 135 -13.67 13.56 -1.21
C ASN A 135 -14.84 12.98 -0.38
N ASN A 136 -14.70 11.72 0.05
CA ASN A 136 -15.69 10.95 0.81
C ASN A 136 -17.03 10.82 0.08
N ASP A 137 -17.01 10.66 -1.25
CA ASP A 137 -18.19 10.41 -2.08
C ASP A 137 -18.55 8.92 -2.22
N GLY A 138 -17.74 8.05 -1.61
CA GLY A 138 -17.87 6.60 -1.63
C GLY A 138 -17.12 5.92 -2.78
N ARG A 139 -16.38 6.66 -3.62
CA ARG A 139 -15.60 6.12 -4.73
C ARG A 139 -14.11 6.36 -4.53
N LEU A 140 -13.32 5.39 -4.96
CA LEU A 140 -11.87 5.55 -4.94
C LEU A 140 -11.42 6.56 -6.01
N ASP A 141 -10.65 7.57 -5.57
CA ASP A 141 -10.04 8.58 -6.42
C ASP A 141 -8.59 8.23 -6.77
N ASN A 142 -7.88 7.62 -5.82
CA ASN A 142 -6.44 7.36 -5.93
C ASN A 142 -6.10 5.98 -5.39
N ALA A 143 -5.14 5.32 -6.05
CA ALA A 143 -4.54 4.11 -5.53
C ALA A 143 -3.02 4.10 -5.76
N LYS A 144 -2.27 3.54 -4.81
CA LYS A 144 -0.83 3.33 -4.91
C LYS A 144 -0.47 1.93 -4.49
N PHE A 145 0.59 1.41 -5.07
CA PHE A 145 1.15 0.11 -4.76
C PHE A 145 2.65 0.23 -4.44
N GLU A 146 3.09 -0.53 -3.46
CA GLU A 146 4.49 -0.70 -3.10
C GLU A 146 4.80 -2.17 -2.81
N ARG A 147 5.94 -2.66 -3.32
CA ARG A 147 6.49 -3.98 -2.98
C ARG A 147 7.90 -3.81 -2.45
N ILE A 148 8.17 -4.41 -1.31
CA ILE A 148 9.46 -4.44 -0.64
C ILE A 148 9.93 -5.89 -0.61
N THR A 149 11.05 -6.16 -1.28
CA THR A 149 11.69 -7.49 -1.30
C THR A 149 12.99 -7.39 -0.50
N PRO A 150 13.12 -8.09 0.64
CA PRO A 150 14.35 -8.10 1.42
C PRO A 150 15.54 -8.64 0.62
N GLY A 151 16.73 -8.05 0.82
CA GLY A 151 17.97 -8.55 0.24
C GLY A 151 18.51 -9.75 1.02
N GLY A 152 19.16 -10.69 0.34
CA GLY A 152 19.78 -11.86 0.97
C GLY A 152 21.23 -11.58 1.39
N GLY A 153 21.66 -12.07 2.55
CA GLY A 153 23.09 -12.26 2.86
C GLY A 153 24.00 -11.02 2.73
N GLY A 154 23.49 -9.82 3.05
CA GLY A 154 24.25 -8.56 2.95
C GLY A 154 24.01 -7.77 1.67
N GLU A 155 23.10 -8.23 0.79
CA GLU A 155 22.58 -7.43 -0.32
C GLU A 155 21.53 -6.42 0.15
N ASP A 156 21.47 -5.27 -0.52
CA ASP A 156 20.42 -4.27 -0.30
C ASP A 156 19.07 -4.81 -0.78
N GLY A 157 18.01 -4.55 -0.01
CA GLY A 157 16.64 -4.87 -0.42
C GLY A 157 16.19 -4.04 -1.64
N GLN A 158 15.15 -4.53 -2.31
CA GLN A 158 14.53 -3.84 -3.44
C GLN A 158 13.17 -3.26 -3.04
N THR A 159 12.86 -2.08 -3.55
CA THR A 159 11.55 -1.44 -3.38
C THR A 159 11.02 -1.02 -4.74
N GLU A 160 9.85 -1.53 -5.10
CA GLU A 160 9.10 -1.18 -6.30
C GLU A 160 7.89 -0.33 -5.86
N LYS A 161 7.65 0.80 -6.53
CA LYS A 161 6.51 1.68 -6.25
C LYS A 161 5.78 2.02 -7.54
N MET A 162 4.47 2.12 -7.47
CA MET A 162 3.61 2.44 -8.61
C MET A 162 2.41 3.27 -8.17
N ASP A 163 2.16 4.37 -8.86
CA ASP A 163 0.84 5.02 -8.84
C ASP A 163 -0.08 4.24 -9.79
N ILE A 164 -1.22 3.78 -9.27
CA ILE A 164 -2.17 2.98 -10.06
C ILE A 164 -2.94 3.93 -10.99
N PRO A 165 -3.04 3.61 -12.30
CA PRO A 165 -3.81 4.42 -13.25
C PRO A 165 -5.27 4.57 -12.84
N VAL A 166 -5.82 5.78 -12.99
CA VAL A 166 -7.20 6.12 -12.58
C VAL A 166 -8.25 5.21 -13.21
N ASP A 167 -8.05 4.81 -14.47
CA ASP A 167 -8.93 3.90 -15.20
C ASP A 167 -8.89 2.44 -14.70
N GLN A 168 -7.95 2.11 -13.81
CA GLN A 168 -7.84 0.80 -13.17
C GLN A 168 -8.17 0.81 -11.69
N ILE A 169 -8.46 1.97 -11.09
CA ILE A 169 -8.77 2.07 -9.66
C ILE A 169 -10.06 1.31 -9.31
N GLU A 170 -11.04 1.31 -10.21
CA GLU A 170 -12.36 0.70 -9.98
C GLU A 170 -12.28 -0.80 -9.64
N ILE A 171 -11.22 -1.50 -10.06
CA ILE A 171 -11.03 -2.92 -9.72
C ILE A 171 -10.91 -3.17 -8.21
N PHE A 172 -10.56 -2.13 -7.44
CA PHE A 172 -10.40 -2.20 -5.98
C PHE A 172 -11.63 -1.71 -5.21
N GLN A 173 -12.65 -1.19 -5.89
CA GLN A 173 -13.80 -0.56 -5.26
C GLN A 173 -14.55 -1.54 -4.33
N GLU A 174 -14.85 -2.74 -4.82
CA GLU A 174 -15.55 -3.77 -4.02
C GLU A 174 -14.73 -4.17 -2.78
N TYR A 175 -13.41 -4.26 -2.92
CA TYR A 175 -12.51 -4.56 -1.81
C TYR A 175 -12.56 -3.46 -0.74
N PHE A 176 -12.45 -2.20 -1.17
CA PHE A 176 -12.50 -1.05 -0.28
C PHE A 176 -13.82 -0.99 0.50
N GLU A 177 -14.96 -1.13 -0.18
CA GLU A 177 -16.28 -1.15 0.43
C GLU A 177 -16.45 -2.30 1.43
N LYS A 178 -15.94 -3.49 1.06
CA LYS A 178 -15.95 -4.65 1.96
C LYS A 178 -15.10 -4.40 3.19
N ALA A 179 -13.85 -3.96 3.04
CA ALA A 179 -12.96 -3.68 4.17
C ALA A 179 -13.55 -2.60 5.10
N ASN A 180 -14.08 -1.51 4.52
CA ASN A 180 -14.73 -0.43 5.25
C ASN A 180 -15.89 -0.97 6.11
N ARG A 181 -16.78 -1.76 5.51
CA ARG A 181 -17.90 -2.37 6.22
C ARG A 181 -17.45 -3.34 7.32
N GLU A 182 -16.56 -4.27 7.02
CA GLU A 182 -16.12 -5.29 7.99
C GLU A 182 -15.40 -4.66 9.19
N LEU A 183 -14.51 -3.69 8.95
CA LEU A 183 -13.76 -3.00 10.02
C LEU A 183 -14.69 -2.17 10.91
N ASN A 184 -15.64 -1.43 10.34
CA ASN A 184 -16.61 -0.67 11.13
C ASN A 184 -17.57 -1.60 11.90
N ASN A 185 -18.09 -2.65 11.27
CA ASN A 185 -18.96 -3.62 11.95
C ASN A 185 -18.25 -4.27 13.16
N LYS A 186 -16.98 -4.64 13.01
CA LYS A 186 -16.17 -5.19 14.10
C LYS A 186 -15.90 -4.15 15.19
N ALA A 187 -15.69 -2.88 14.83
CA ALA A 187 -15.52 -1.78 15.79
C ALA A 187 -16.78 -1.49 16.61
N GLU A 188 -17.97 -1.63 16.03
CA GLU A 188 -19.25 -1.41 16.71
C GLU A 188 -19.66 -2.58 17.63
N SER A 189 -19.33 -3.81 17.23
CA SER A 189 -19.81 -5.03 17.91
C SER A 189 -18.79 -5.69 18.85
N GLY A 190 -17.51 -5.37 18.73
CA GLY A 190 -16.43 -6.02 19.47
C GLY A 190 -16.06 -5.32 20.79
N ASN A 191 -15.76 -6.10 21.83
CA ASN A 191 -15.00 -5.60 22.98
C ASN A 191 -13.56 -5.33 22.52
N SER A 192 -13.11 -4.08 22.63
CA SER A 192 -11.72 -3.70 22.41
C SER A 192 -10.80 -4.55 23.30
N ASN A 193 -9.83 -5.24 22.69
CA ASN A 193 -8.81 -6.08 23.33
C ASN A 193 -9.23 -7.48 23.83
N THR A 194 -10.18 -8.16 23.18
CA THR A 194 -10.46 -9.57 23.52
C THR A 194 -9.78 -10.51 22.52
N CYS A 195 -8.48 -10.74 22.71
CA CYS A 195 -7.97 -12.08 22.42
C CYS A 195 -8.43 -12.94 23.60
N LEU A 196 -9.40 -13.83 23.39
CA LEU A 196 -9.52 -14.95 24.32
C LEU A 196 -8.20 -15.71 24.17
N ALA A 197 -7.36 -15.62 25.21
CA ALA A 197 -6.34 -16.63 25.42
C ALA A 197 -7.03 -17.98 25.25
N SER A 198 -6.51 -18.78 24.32
CA SER A 198 -6.94 -20.17 24.23
C SER A 198 -6.52 -20.94 25.49
#